data_AF-A0A323V9L7-F1
#
_entry.id   AF-A0A323V9L7-F1
#
_cell.length_a   1.000
_cell.length_b   1.000
_cell.length_c   1.000
_cell.angle_alpha   90.00
_cell.angle_beta   90.00
_cell.angle_gamma   90.00
#
_symmetry.space_group_name_H-M   'P 1'
#
loop_
_entity.id
_entity.type
_entity.pdbx_description
1 polymer ?
#
loop_
_entity_poly.entity_id
_entity_poly.type
_entity_poly.pdbx_seq_one_letter_code
_entity_poly.pdbx_strand_id
1 'polypeptide(L)'
;QVGAEDAGRTDAVQGCLLEVAGRGLAHRLAGTLQANLRRTPDDLPALTAAGVHVRLVKGAYLEAAGAYPHGEPTDLAFLRLGARLAETGAPWSMATHDGRLREALLMAVGTVPVEHLFGVRPEVLDELRDRGVPTRVYLPYGPAWFRYWMRRVAESRGA
;
A
#
# COMPACT_ATOMS: atom_id res chain seq x y z
N GLN A 1 6.28 9.98 2.39
CA GLN A 1 5.66 8.79 1.77
C GLN A 1 5.56 9.02 0.27
N VAL A 2 6.11 8.11 -0.52
CA VAL A 2 6.09 8.13 -1.98
C VAL A 2 5.03 7.15 -2.44
N GLY A 3 4.05 7.65 -3.21
CA GLY A 3 3.00 6.83 -3.80
C GLY A 3 3.54 5.99 -4.95
N ALA A 4 2.92 4.85 -5.19
CA ALA A 4 3.20 4.08 -6.40
C ALA A 4 2.52 4.73 -7.61
N GLU A 5 3.14 4.56 -8.78
CA GLU A 5 2.60 4.97 -10.07
C GLU A 5 2.22 3.74 -10.92
N ASP A 6 2.01 3.89 -12.22
CA ASP A 6 1.86 2.74 -13.12
C ASP A 6 3.14 1.90 -13.20
N ALA A 7 3.02 0.67 -13.66
CA ALA A 7 4.13 -0.30 -13.68
C ALA A 7 5.37 0.20 -14.44
N GLY A 8 5.21 1.08 -15.44
CA GLY A 8 6.32 1.63 -16.22
C GLY A 8 7.21 2.60 -15.43
N ARG A 9 6.74 3.12 -14.30
CA ARG A 9 7.50 4.03 -13.42
C ARG A 9 8.05 3.37 -12.17
N THR A 10 7.71 2.12 -11.91
CA THR A 10 8.10 1.37 -10.71
C THR A 10 9.60 1.43 -10.45
N ASP A 11 10.42 1.16 -11.47
CA ASP A 11 11.89 1.16 -11.34
C ASP A 11 12.45 2.54 -10.98
N ALA A 12 11.94 3.59 -11.62
CA ALA A 12 12.36 4.96 -11.35
C ALA A 12 11.99 5.39 -9.92
N VAL A 13 10.77 5.08 -9.49
CA VAL A 13 10.28 5.41 -8.14
C VAL A 13 11.07 4.66 -7.07
N GLN A 14 11.27 3.35 -7.24
CA GLN A 14 12.04 2.54 -6.29
C GLN A 14 13.52 2.93 -6.29
N GLY A 15 14.10 3.22 -7.44
CA GLY A 15 15.47 3.73 -7.56
C GLY A 15 15.68 5.00 -6.73
N CYS A 16 14.78 5.98 -6.85
CA CYS A 16 14.82 7.20 -6.03
C CYS A 16 14.68 6.91 -4.53
N LEU A 17 13.80 5.98 -4.14
CA LEU A 17 13.64 5.58 -2.74
C LEU A 17 14.92 4.97 -2.18
N LEU A 18 15.53 4.03 -2.91
CA LEU A 18 16.75 3.34 -2.52
C LEU A 18 17.95 4.30 -2.48
N GLU A 19 18.05 5.22 -3.42
CA GLU A 19 19.10 6.23 -3.42
C GLU A 19 19.03 7.12 -2.16
N VAL A 20 17.85 7.61 -1.82
CA VAL A 20 17.68 8.44 -0.61
C VAL A 20 17.85 7.61 0.66
N ALA A 21 17.40 6.35 0.67
CA ALA A 21 17.63 5.42 1.77
C ALA A 21 19.13 5.18 2.01
N GLY A 22 19.91 5.01 0.95
CA GLY A 22 21.38 4.83 0.99
C GLY A 22 22.14 6.03 1.59
N ARG A 23 21.50 7.20 1.65
CA ARG A 23 22.02 8.40 2.35
C ARG A 23 21.75 8.39 3.87
N GLY A 24 21.28 7.27 4.42
CA GLY A 24 20.94 7.12 5.85
C GLY A 24 19.56 7.68 6.24
N LEU A 25 18.71 8.00 5.26
CA LEU A 25 17.42 8.65 5.49
C LEU A 25 16.22 7.70 5.42
N ALA A 26 16.45 6.38 5.41
CA ALA A 26 15.41 5.35 5.28
C ALA A 26 14.27 5.50 6.30
N HIS A 27 14.59 5.84 7.56
CA HIS A 27 13.63 6.06 8.65
C HIS A 27 12.64 7.22 8.39
N ARG A 28 12.90 8.09 7.41
CA ARG A 28 12.03 9.20 6.99
C ARG A 28 11.24 8.89 5.72
N LEU A 29 11.49 7.73 5.11
CA LEU A 29 10.89 7.31 3.86
C LEU A 29 9.80 6.29 4.11
N ALA A 30 8.77 6.38 3.28
CA ALA A 30 7.83 5.30 3.10
C ALA A 30 7.61 5.10 1.60
N GLY A 31 7.83 3.88 1.12
CA GLY A 31 7.59 3.46 -0.26
C GLY A 31 6.30 2.68 -0.37
N THR A 32 5.64 2.71 -1.52
CA THR A 32 4.40 1.97 -1.75
C THR A 32 4.67 0.77 -2.66
N LEU A 33 4.25 -0.43 -2.25
CA LEU A 33 4.27 -1.64 -3.07
C LEU A 33 2.84 -2.03 -3.45
N GLN A 34 2.66 -2.43 -4.71
CA GLN A 34 1.37 -2.79 -5.30
C GLN A 34 1.23 -4.31 -5.40
N ALA A 35 0.28 -4.89 -4.67
CA ALA A 35 0.08 -6.33 -4.67
C ALA A 35 -0.34 -6.92 -6.02
N ASN A 36 -0.96 -6.12 -6.90
CA ASN A 36 -1.34 -6.58 -8.22
C ASN A 36 -0.12 -6.81 -9.14
N LEU A 37 1.05 -6.21 -8.91
CA LEU A 37 2.19 -6.41 -9.81
C LEU A 37 2.90 -7.74 -9.50
N ARG A 38 3.07 -8.57 -10.53
CA ARG A 38 3.72 -9.90 -10.40
C ARG A 38 5.19 -9.82 -9.98
N ARG A 39 5.84 -8.68 -10.24
CA ARG A 39 7.23 -8.38 -9.85
C ARG A 39 7.40 -7.99 -8.38
N THR A 40 6.32 -7.61 -7.68
CA THR A 40 6.42 -7.10 -6.30
C THR A 40 7.06 -8.05 -5.28
N PRO A 41 6.89 -9.39 -5.37
CA PRO A 41 7.64 -10.32 -4.51
C PRO A 41 9.16 -10.21 -4.64
N ASP A 42 9.67 -9.79 -5.81
CA ASP A 42 11.11 -9.65 -6.10
C ASP A 42 11.62 -8.24 -5.76
N ASP A 43 10.76 -7.22 -5.86
CA ASP A 43 11.09 -5.85 -5.49
C ASP A 43 11.10 -5.63 -3.96
N LEU A 44 10.25 -6.36 -3.22
CA LEU A 44 10.05 -6.20 -1.78
C LEU A 44 11.36 -6.25 -0.97
N PRO A 45 12.25 -7.26 -1.14
CA PRO A 45 13.45 -7.40 -0.33
C PRO A 45 14.37 -6.17 -0.35
N ALA A 46 14.48 -5.48 -1.50
CA ALA A 46 15.36 -4.33 -1.63
C ALA A 46 14.91 -3.16 -0.72
N LEU A 47 13.60 -2.85 -0.71
CA LEU A 47 13.06 -1.79 0.13
C LEU A 47 13.11 -2.15 1.62
N THR A 48 12.77 -3.39 1.98
CA THR A 48 12.77 -3.82 3.37
C THR A 48 14.18 -3.91 3.95
N ALA A 49 15.15 -4.42 3.18
CA ALA A 49 16.55 -4.47 3.58
C ALA A 49 17.17 -3.06 3.73
N ALA A 50 16.71 -2.10 2.94
CA ALA A 50 17.09 -0.70 3.08
C ALA A 50 16.42 0.00 4.28
N GLY A 51 15.53 -0.66 5.02
CA GLY A 51 14.83 -0.09 6.19
C GLY A 51 13.74 0.92 5.82
N VAL A 52 13.26 0.93 4.58
CA VAL A 52 12.18 1.81 4.13
C VAL A 52 10.85 1.31 4.67
N HIS A 53 10.01 2.20 5.22
CA HIS A 53 8.64 1.82 5.60
C HIS A 53 7.83 1.42 4.36
N VAL A 54 7.28 0.22 4.32
CA VAL A 54 6.50 -0.26 3.17
C VAL A 54 5.00 -0.07 3.39
N ARG A 55 4.35 0.69 2.51
CA ARG A 55 2.90 0.73 2.41
C ARG A 55 2.43 -0.28 1.36
N LEU A 56 1.68 -1.29 1.77
CA LEU A 56 1.11 -2.29 0.87
C LEU A 56 -0.29 -1.85 0.40
N VAL A 57 -0.51 -1.78 -0.92
CA VAL A 57 -1.81 -1.50 -1.55
C VAL A 57 -2.19 -2.61 -2.53
N LYS A 58 -3.46 -2.74 -2.92
CA LYS A 58 -3.83 -3.63 -4.05
C LYS A 58 -3.20 -3.18 -5.37
N GLY A 59 -3.16 -1.87 -5.62
CA GLY A 59 -2.81 -1.26 -6.91
C GLY A 59 -4.02 -0.54 -7.50
N ALA A 60 -3.81 0.65 -8.06
CA ALA A 60 -4.89 1.55 -8.49
C ALA A 60 -4.86 1.88 -9.99
N TYR A 61 -3.84 1.41 -10.70
CA TYR A 61 -3.64 1.68 -12.13
C TYR A 61 -4.12 0.49 -12.96
N LEU A 62 -4.65 0.79 -14.15
CA LEU A 62 -4.96 -0.22 -15.15
C LEU A 62 -3.68 -0.58 -15.89
N GLU A 63 -3.14 -1.76 -15.58
CA GLU A 63 -1.88 -2.23 -16.16
C GLU A 63 -2.15 -3.10 -17.39
N ALA A 64 -1.43 -2.83 -18.48
CA ALA A 64 -1.60 -3.58 -19.74
C ALA A 64 -1.03 -5.02 -19.66
N ALA A 65 0.00 -5.23 -18.84
CA ALA A 65 0.64 -6.53 -18.65
C ALA A 65 1.34 -6.57 -17.28
N GLY A 66 1.75 -7.78 -16.85
CA GLY A 66 2.55 -7.94 -15.64
C GLY A 66 1.79 -7.76 -14.32
N ALA A 67 0.48 -7.51 -14.37
CA ALA A 67 -0.39 -7.46 -13.21
C ALA A 67 -1.31 -8.68 -13.09
N TYR A 68 -1.76 -8.96 -11.87
CA TYR A 68 -2.91 -9.81 -11.58
C TYR A 68 -4.20 -9.03 -11.88
N PRO A 69 -5.24 -9.70 -12.41
CA PRO A 69 -6.55 -9.09 -12.55
C PRO A 69 -7.17 -8.81 -11.18
N HIS A 70 -8.03 -7.79 -11.11
CA HIS A 70 -8.75 -7.45 -9.89
C HIS A 70 -9.63 -8.64 -9.42
N GLY A 71 -9.79 -8.76 -8.10
CA GLY A 71 -10.49 -9.86 -7.45
C GLY A 71 -9.53 -10.85 -6.80
N GLU A 72 -9.92 -12.13 -6.77
CA GLU A 72 -9.23 -13.18 -6.01
C GLU A 72 -7.71 -13.26 -6.28
N PRO A 73 -7.20 -13.16 -7.53
CA PRO A 73 -5.76 -13.23 -7.77
C PRO A 73 -4.97 -12.10 -7.08
N THR A 74 -5.44 -10.85 -7.15
CA THR A 74 -4.81 -9.73 -6.44
C THR A 74 -4.99 -9.83 -4.93
N ASP A 75 -6.14 -10.33 -4.46
CA ASP A 75 -6.41 -10.51 -3.04
C ASP A 75 -5.46 -11.53 -2.40
N LEU A 76 -5.24 -12.67 -3.06
CA LEU A 76 -4.27 -13.68 -2.64
C LEU A 76 -2.84 -13.12 -2.65
N ALA A 77 -2.48 -12.33 -3.66
CA ALA A 77 -1.17 -11.67 -3.72
C ALA A 77 -1.00 -10.68 -2.56
N PHE A 78 -2.03 -9.89 -2.23
CA PHE A 78 -2.03 -8.95 -1.12
C PHE A 78 -1.80 -9.64 0.23
N LEU A 79 -2.51 -10.75 0.49
CA LEU A 79 -2.34 -11.53 1.72
C LEU A 79 -0.93 -12.14 1.83
N ARG A 80 -0.42 -12.73 0.74
CA ARG A 80 0.93 -13.33 0.71
C ARG A 80 2.02 -12.29 0.94
N LEU A 81 1.90 -11.13 0.32
CA LEU A 81 2.86 -10.03 0.50
C LEU A 81 2.79 -9.44 1.91
N GLY A 82 1.58 -9.29 2.48
CA GLY A 82 1.42 -8.84 3.87
C GLY A 82 2.06 -9.79 4.87
N ALA A 83 1.87 -11.10 4.71
CA ALA A 83 2.55 -12.11 5.54
C ALA A 83 4.08 -12.03 5.40
N ARG A 84 4.59 -11.94 4.16
CA ARG A 84 6.03 -11.82 3.90
C ARG A 84 6.63 -10.53 4.47
N LEU A 85 5.91 -9.40 4.41
CA LEU A 85 6.34 -8.14 5.02
C LEU A 85 6.50 -8.28 6.54
N ALA A 86 5.56 -8.96 7.21
CA ALA A 86 5.64 -9.21 8.64
C ALA A 86 6.88 -10.02 9.03
N GLU A 87 7.26 -11.00 8.21
CA GLU A 87 8.47 -11.82 8.43
C GLU A 87 9.77 -11.02 8.30
N THR A 88 9.78 -9.90 7.57
CA THR A 88 11.00 -9.09 7.39
C THR A 88 11.41 -8.29 8.63
N GLY A 89 10.47 -8.03 9.56
CA GLY A 89 10.67 -7.11 10.67
C GLY A 89 10.80 -5.63 10.28
N ALA A 90 10.76 -5.29 8.98
CA ALA A 90 10.75 -3.91 8.51
C ALA A 90 9.41 -3.22 8.84
N PRO A 91 9.41 -1.90 9.06
CA PRO A 91 8.16 -1.18 9.31
C PRO A 91 7.26 -1.23 8.07
N TRP A 92 5.98 -1.51 8.24
CA TRP A 92 5.03 -1.54 7.14
C TRP A 92 3.61 -1.18 7.58
N SER A 93 2.75 -0.86 6.62
CA SER A 93 1.33 -0.59 6.82
C SER A 93 0.51 -1.21 5.69
N MET A 94 -0.70 -1.65 6.02
CA MET A 94 -1.67 -2.12 5.02
C MET A 94 -2.63 -0.99 4.66
N ALA A 95 -2.69 -0.63 3.39
CA ALA A 95 -3.59 0.39 2.88
C ALA A 95 -4.71 -0.28 2.07
N THR A 96 -5.80 -0.62 2.75
CA THR A 96 -6.97 -1.30 2.18
C THR A 96 -8.25 -0.92 2.91
N HIS A 97 -9.35 -0.82 2.17
CA HIS A 97 -10.70 -0.72 2.71
C HIS A 97 -11.42 -2.07 2.73
N ASP A 98 -10.80 -3.12 2.18
CA ASP A 98 -11.35 -4.48 2.16
C ASP A 98 -11.21 -5.10 3.55
N GLY A 99 -12.32 -5.15 4.28
CA GLY A 99 -12.36 -5.69 5.63
C GLY A 99 -11.95 -7.16 5.70
N ARG A 100 -12.23 -7.96 4.66
CA ARG A 100 -11.86 -9.39 4.67
C ARG A 100 -10.34 -9.54 4.67
N LEU A 101 -9.65 -8.79 3.81
CA LEU A 101 -8.19 -8.84 3.72
C LEU A 101 -7.52 -8.26 4.97
N ARG A 102 -8.05 -7.13 5.47
CA ARG A 102 -7.55 -6.50 6.68
C ARG A 102 -7.64 -7.46 7.87
N GLU A 103 -8.82 -8.03 8.13
CA GLU A 103 -9.00 -8.93 9.27
C GLU A 103 -8.18 -10.22 9.12
N ALA A 104 -8.10 -10.78 7.91
CA ALA A 104 -7.26 -11.95 7.64
C ALA A 104 -5.79 -11.68 7.98
N LEU A 105 -5.24 -10.53 7.59
CA LEU A 105 -3.86 -10.17 7.93
C LEU A 105 -3.69 -9.86 9.42
N LEU A 106 -4.59 -9.08 10.04
CA LEU A 106 -4.51 -8.78 11.47
C LEU A 106 -4.53 -10.07 12.32
N MET A 107 -5.31 -11.08 11.91
CA MET A 107 -5.30 -12.40 12.55
C MET A 107 -4.00 -13.16 12.31
N ALA A 108 -3.42 -13.09 11.11
CA ALA A 108 -2.23 -13.86 10.74
C ALA A 108 -0.92 -13.28 11.29
N VAL A 109 -0.78 -11.95 11.33
CA VAL A 109 0.49 -11.27 11.61
C VAL A 109 0.45 -10.35 12.84
N GLY A 110 -0.71 -10.22 13.47
CA GLY A 110 -0.92 -9.33 14.61
C GLY A 110 -1.17 -7.87 14.19
N THR A 111 -1.00 -6.97 15.16
CA THR A 111 -1.35 -5.55 14.98
C THR A 111 -0.34 -4.84 14.11
N VAL A 112 -0.82 -4.29 13.00
CA VAL A 112 -0.05 -3.44 12.09
C VAL A 112 -0.88 -2.22 11.66
N PRO A 113 -0.26 -1.08 11.34
CA PRO A 113 -1.00 0.11 10.97
C PRO A 113 -1.88 -0.10 9.73
N VAL A 114 -3.14 0.31 9.83
CA VAL A 114 -4.13 0.27 8.74
C VAL A 114 -4.33 1.66 8.17
N GLU A 115 -4.27 1.80 6.85
CA GLU A 115 -4.46 3.10 6.18
C GLU A 115 -5.74 3.14 5.34
N HIS A 116 -6.58 4.15 5.55
CA HIS A 116 -7.76 4.42 4.74
C HIS A 116 -7.65 5.78 4.03
N LEU A 117 -8.30 5.89 2.87
CA LEU A 117 -8.63 7.18 2.27
C LEU A 117 -9.65 7.94 3.14
N PHE A 118 -9.47 9.26 3.25
CA PHE A 118 -10.42 10.13 3.94
C PHE A 118 -11.83 10.02 3.35
N GLY A 119 -12.84 9.91 4.23
CA GLY A 119 -14.26 9.83 3.85
C GLY A 119 -14.74 8.44 3.42
N VAL A 120 -13.88 7.42 3.35
CA VAL A 120 -14.27 6.06 2.94
C VAL A 120 -14.38 5.16 4.17
N ARG A 121 -15.61 4.72 4.49
CA ARG A 121 -15.93 3.86 5.64
C ARG A 121 -15.34 4.40 6.96
N PRO A 122 -15.64 5.66 7.36
CA PRO A 122 -15.08 6.28 8.55
C PRO A 122 -15.38 5.49 9.84
N GLU A 123 -16.54 4.85 9.92
CA GLU A 123 -16.96 4.02 11.06
C GLU A 123 -15.98 2.88 11.37
N VAL A 124 -15.33 2.32 10.34
CA VAL A 124 -14.33 1.26 10.50
C VAL A 124 -13.07 1.78 11.20
N LEU A 125 -12.74 3.06 11.05
CA LEU A 125 -11.57 3.64 11.75
C LEU A 125 -11.82 3.76 13.25
N ASP A 126 -13.06 4.06 13.66
CA ASP A 126 -13.47 4.07 15.07
C ASP A 126 -13.38 2.65 15.65
N GLU A 127 -13.92 1.65 14.96
CA GLU A 127 -13.82 0.24 15.36
C GLU A 127 -12.36 -0.23 15.53
N LEU A 128 -11.48 0.15 14.60
CA LEU A 128 -10.06 -0.21 14.65
C LEU A 128 -9.35 0.50 15.82
N ARG A 129 -9.66 1.77 16.07
CA ARG A 129 -9.13 2.52 17.22
C ARG A 129 -9.54 1.86 18.53
N ASP A 130 -10.80 1.47 18.67
CA ASP A 130 -11.33 0.86 19.89
C ASP A 130 -10.69 -0.52 20.16
N ARG A 131 -10.20 -1.19 19.10
CA ARG A 131 -9.40 -2.43 19.18
C ARG A 131 -7.90 -2.20 19.41
N GLY A 132 -7.46 -0.94 19.51
CA GLY A 132 -6.04 -0.60 19.65
C GLY A 132 -5.21 -0.79 18.38
N VAL A 133 -5.85 -0.93 17.20
CA VAL A 133 -5.16 -1.03 15.91
C VAL A 133 -4.77 0.37 15.44
N PRO A 134 -3.47 0.67 15.21
CA PRO A 134 -3.06 1.98 14.72
C PRO A 134 -3.67 2.26 13.35
N THR A 135 -4.17 3.47 13.15
CA THR A 135 -4.75 3.89 11.87
C THR A 135 -4.06 5.13 11.31
N ARG A 136 -4.03 5.25 9.98
CA ARG A 136 -3.60 6.46 9.27
C ARG A 136 -4.62 6.82 8.20
N VAL A 137 -4.92 8.10 8.06
CA VAL A 137 -5.89 8.58 7.07
C VAL A 137 -5.17 9.36 5.99
N TYR A 138 -5.31 8.93 4.74
CA TYR A 138 -4.81 9.67 3.58
C TYR A 138 -5.76 10.83 3.28
N LEU A 139 -5.32 12.05 3.61
CA LEU A 139 -6.07 13.29 3.45
C LEU A 139 -5.52 14.12 2.28
N PRO A 140 -6.12 14.05 1.08
CA PRO A 140 -5.77 14.93 -0.01
C PRO A 140 -6.27 16.36 0.25
N TYR A 141 -5.46 17.37 -0.05
CA TYR A 141 -5.83 18.79 0.06
C TYR A 141 -5.15 19.61 -1.06
N GLY A 142 -5.67 20.81 -1.32
CA GLY A 142 -5.12 21.75 -2.30
C GLY A 142 -6.09 22.12 -3.44
N PRO A 143 -5.73 23.12 -4.26
CA PRO A 143 -6.65 23.71 -5.25
C PRO A 143 -7.04 22.76 -6.39
N ALA A 144 -6.20 21.75 -6.68
CA ALA A 144 -6.46 20.76 -7.73
C ALA A 144 -7.36 19.59 -7.28
N TRP A 145 -8.14 19.75 -6.20
CA TRP A 145 -8.97 18.70 -5.61
C TRP A 145 -9.95 18.05 -6.60
N PHE A 146 -10.51 18.83 -7.54
CA PHE A 146 -11.46 18.31 -8.52
C PHE A 146 -10.83 17.27 -9.46
N ARG A 147 -9.59 17.51 -9.91
CA ARG A 147 -8.85 16.55 -10.75
C ARG A 147 -8.54 15.27 -9.98
N TYR A 148 -8.13 15.39 -8.72
CA TYR A 148 -7.91 14.24 -7.85
C TYR A 148 -9.19 13.41 -7.67
N TRP A 149 -10.31 14.08 -7.38
CA TRP A 149 -11.60 13.43 -7.17
C TRP A 149 -12.10 12.69 -8.42
N MET A 150 -12.03 13.32 -9.60
CA MET A 150 -12.41 12.66 -10.86
C MET A 150 -11.63 11.37 -11.10
N ARG A 151 -10.32 11.36 -10.81
CA ARG A 151 -9.49 10.17 -10.95
C ARG A 151 -9.92 9.05 -10.00
N ARG A 152 -10.27 9.37 -8.74
CA ARG A 152 -10.79 8.38 -7.78
C ARG A 152 -12.12 7.77 -8.24
N VAL A 153 -13.00 8.57 -8.82
CA VAL A 153 -14.28 8.08 -9.38
C VAL A 153 -14.02 7.12 -10.55
N ALA A 154 -13.08 7.44 -11.45
CA ALA A 154 -12.72 6.58 -12.56
C ALA A 154 -12.15 5.22 -12.08
N GLU A 155 -11.24 5.27 -11.12
CA GLU A 155 -10.62 4.06 -10.55
C GLU A 155 -11.62 3.15 -9.82
N SER A 156 -12.65 3.72 -9.16
CA SER A 156 -13.70 2.93 -8.48
C SER A 156 -14.60 2.14 -9.43
N ARG A 157 -14.59 2.44 -10.73
CA ARG A 157 -15.40 1.76 -11.75
C ARG A 157 -14.62 0.73 -12.56
N GLY A 158 -13.28 0.75 -12.48
CA GLY A 158 -12.37 -0.17 -13.18
C GLY A 158 -11.70 -1.20 -12.27
N ALA A 159 -12.10 -1.25 -10.99
CA ALA A 159 -11.73 -2.25 -10.01
C ALA A 159 -12.93 -3.16 -9.75
#